data_AF-A0A1S9PM75-F1
#
_entry.id   AF-A0A1S9PM75-F1
#
_cell.length_a   1.000
_cell.length_b   1.000
_cell.length_c   1.000
_cell.angle_alpha   90.00
_cell.angle_beta   90.00
_cell.angle_gamma   90.00
#
_symmetry.space_group_name_H-M   'P 1'
#
loop_
_entity.id
_entity.type
_entity.pdbx_description
1 polymer ?
#
loop_
_entity_poly.entity_id
_entity_poly.type
_entity_poly.pdbx_seq_one_letter_code
_entity_poly.pdbx_strand_id
1 'polypeptide(L)'
;MMLSLFYAYFYNIKPTCMRLILITLLLIPALCFAQRDPAEPDMSKLSWLIGKWIRTNARAGTSGYEQWEQKSLTELKGFGARIRGTDTTITERTTLLIKDKAILNLPK
;
A
#
# COMPACT_ATOMS: atom_id res chain seq x y z
N MET A 1 -44.01 23.89 -23.19
CA MET A 1 -43.16 24.60 -24.17
C MET A 1 -41.74 24.05 -24.28
N MET A 2 -41.10 23.57 -23.20
CA MET A 2 -39.73 23.00 -23.30
C MET A 2 -39.66 21.60 -23.96
N LEU A 3 -40.64 20.72 -23.73
CA LEU A 3 -40.62 19.35 -24.29
C LEU A 3 -40.71 19.30 -25.82
N SER A 4 -41.41 20.25 -26.44
CA SER A 4 -41.56 20.33 -27.91
C SER A 4 -40.27 20.75 -28.62
N LEU A 5 -39.44 21.57 -27.97
CA LEU A 5 -38.14 21.99 -28.51
C LEU A 5 -37.11 20.85 -28.46
N PHE A 6 -37.16 20.02 -27.43
CA PHE A 6 -36.34 18.80 -27.34
C PHE A 6 -36.69 17.81 -28.46
N TYR A 7 -37.98 17.58 -28.70
CA TYR A 7 -38.43 16.62 -29.73
C TYR A 7 -38.03 17.06 -31.16
N ALA A 8 -38.19 18.34 -31.49
CA ALA A 8 -37.80 18.87 -32.79
C ALA A 8 -36.28 18.82 -33.03
N TYR A 9 -35.48 18.98 -31.97
CA TYR A 9 -34.02 18.89 -32.04
C TYR A 9 -33.56 17.48 -32.39
N PHE A 10 -34.14 16.44 -31.76
CA PHE A 10 -33.80 15.05 -32.08
C PHE A 10 -34.32 14.57 -33.44
N TYR A 11 -35.45 15.12 -33.91
CA TYR A 11 -36.04 14.76 -35.21
C TYR A 11 -35.20 15.24 -36.42
N ASN A 12 -34.40 16.30 -36.26
CA ASN A 12 -33.57 16.87 -37.33
C ASN A 12 -32.16 16.26 -37.43
N ILE A 13 -31.83 15.31 -36.56
CA ILE A 13 -30.51 14.64 -36.58
C ILE A 13 -30.55 13.55 -37.66
N LYS A 14 -29.73 13.71 -38.70
CA LYS A 14 -29.60 12.71 -39.77
C LYS A 14 -29.23 11.33 -39.17
N PRO A 15 -29.70 10.21 -39.75
CA PRO A 15 -29.47 8.87 -39.20
C PRO A 15 -27.98 8.51 -39.07
N THR A 16 -27.12 9.09 -39.92
CA THR A 16 -25.65 9.01 -39.80
C THR A 16 -25.12 9.69 -38.54
N CYS A 17 -25.66 10.85 -38.15
CA CYS A 17 -25.30 11.53 -36.91
C CYS A 17 -25.82 10.77 -35.68
N MET A 18 -27.01 10.18 -35.74
CA MET A 18 -27.55 9.35 -34.65
C MET A 18 -26.70 8.10 -34.39
N ARG A 19 -26.23 7.45 -35.46
CA ARG A 19 -25.33 6.29 -35.36
C ARG A 19 -23.98 6.65 -34.76
N LEU A 20 -23.42 7.81 -35.11
CA LEU A 20 -22.18 8.31 -34.51
C LEU A 20 -22.36 8.59 -33.02
N ILE A 21 -23.45 9.25 -32.62
CA ILE A 21 -23.76 9.52 -31.21
C ILE A 21 -23.88 8.21 -30.41
N LEU A 22 -24.57 7.19 -30.95
CA LEU A 22 -24.72 5.89 -30.30
C LEU A 22 -23.38 5.16 -30.14
N ILE A 23 -22.50 5.23 -31.15
CA ILE A 23 -21.14 4.66 -31.09
C ILE A 23 -20.30 5.39 -30.05
N THR A 24 -20.35 6.73 -30.01
CA THR A 24 -19.65 7.52 -29.00
C THR A 24 -20.17 7.21 -27.59
N LEU A 25 -21.48 7.08 -27.41
CA LEU A 25 -22.10 6.75 -26.11
C LEU A 25 -21.71 5.35 -25.63
N LEU A 26 -21.55 4.39 -26.55
CA LEU A 26 -21.13 3.02 -26.25
C LEU A 26 -19.64 2.93 -25.86
N LEU A 27 -18.79 3.84 -26.36
CA LEU A 27 -17.33 3.82 -26.12
C LEU A 27 -16.90 4.56 -24.84
N ILE A 28 -17.73 5.46 -24.30
CA ILE A 28 -17.45 6.19 -23.05
C ILE A 28 -17.22 5.26 -21.84
N PRO A 29 -18.02 4.23 -21.56
CA PRO A 29 -17.81 3.38 -20.37
C PRO A 29 -16.52 2.55 -20.44
N ALA A 30 -15.95 2.31 -21.63
CA ALA A 30 -14.68 1.60 -21.78
C ALA A 30 -13.46 2.40 -21.29
N LEU A 31 -13.56 3.73 -21.23
CA LEU A 31 -12.49 4.61 -20.75
C LEU A 31 -12.49 4.78 -19.22
N CYS A 32 -13.57 4.40 -18.54
CA CYS A 32 -13.70 4.54 -17.08
C CYS A 32 -13.03 3.41 -16.29
N PHE A 33 -12.47 2.39 -16.94
CA PHE A 33 -11.67 1.35 -16.28
C PHE A 33 -10.19 1.76 -16.14
N ALA A 34 -9.93 2.98 -15.67
CA ALA A 34 -8.62 3.30 -15.12
C ALA A 34 -8.53 2.63 -13.73
N GLN A 35 -7.91 1.45 -13.66
CA GLN A 35 -7.56 0.84 -12.39
C GLN A 35 -6.71 1.85 -11.61
N ARG A 36 -7.23 2.31 -10.48
CA ARG A 36 -6.45 3.10 -9.52
C ARG A 36 -5.25 2.22 -9.16
N ASP A 37 -4.04 2.69 -9.44
CA ASP A 37 -2.85 1.99 -8.94
C ASP A 37 -3.05 1.76 -7.44
N PRO A 38 -2.84 0.53 -6.94
CA PRO A 38 -2.87 0.31 -5.50
C PRO A 38 -1.93 1.34 -4.88
N ALA A 39 -2.41 2.00 -3.82
CA ALA A 39 -1.68 3.03 -3.09
C ALA A 39 -0.19 2.67 -2.98
N GLU A 40 0.69 3.66 -3.15
CA GLU A 40 2.14 3.45 -3.11
C GLU A 40 2.50 2.54 -1.94
N PRO A 41 3.29 1.48 -2.17
CA PRO A 41 3.52 0.48 -1.14
C PRO A 41 4.26 1.12 0.04
N ASP A 42 3.62 1.13 1.20
CA ASP A 42 4.14 1.69 2.44
C ASP A 42 4.24 0.64 3.57
N MET A 43 4.94 1.00 4.64
CA MET A 43 5.16 0.14 5.81
C MET A 43 3.94 0.08 6.75
N SER A 44 2.78 0.65 6.38
CA SER A 44 1.61 0.72 7.27
C SER A 44 1.13 -0.66 7.73
N LYS A 45 1.26 -1.68 6.88
CA LYS A 45 0.94 -3.09 7.19
C LYS A 45 1.81 -3.71 8.28
N LEU A 46 2.97 -3.12 8.57
CA LEU A 46 3.90 -3.53 9.63
C LEU A 46 3.87 -2.58 10.84
N SER A 47 2.91 -1.67 10.91
CA SER A 47 2.76 -0.75 12.06
C SER A 47 2.69 -1.47 13.40
N TRP A 48 2.15 -2.69 13.43
CA TRP A 48 2.11 -3.53 14.62
C TRP A 48 3.48 -3.88 15.18
N LEU A 49 4.54 -3.88 14.36
CA LEU A 49 5.90 -4.24 14.76
C LEU A 49 6.63 -3.09 15.47
N ILE A 50 6.21 -1.84 15.23
CA ILE A 50 6.85 -0.64 15.78
C ILE A 50 6.72 -0.63 17.31
N GLY A 51 7.84 -0.38 17.99
CA GLY A 51 7.88 -0.30 19.45
C GLY A 51 8.96 -1.16 20.07
N LYS A 52 8.80 -1.44 21.36
CA LYS A 52 9.74 -2.25 22.15
C LYS A 52 9.12 -3.60 22.47
N TRP A 53 9.88 -4.66 22.27
CA TRP A 53 9.47 -6.03 22.51
C TRP A 53 10.38 -6.65 23.56
N ILE A 54 9.79 -7.44 24.46
CA ILE A 54 10.51 -8.18 25.48
C ILE A 54 10.18 -9.66 25.31
N ARG A 55 11.20 -10.51 25.32
CA ARG A 55 11.02 -11.96 25.23
C ARG A 55 10.42 -12.50 26.52
N THR A 56 9.27 -13.16 26.43
CA THR A 56 8.53 -13.67 27.61
C THR A 56 8.97 -15.07 28.06
N ASN A 57 9.49 -15.90 27.16
CA ASN A 57 9.90 -17.29 27.43
C ASN A 57 11.42 -17.46 27.39
N ALA A 58 12.15 -16.64 28.15
CA ALA A 58 13.59 -16.76 28.27
C ALA A 58 13.97 -17.83 29.30
N ARG A 59 15.10 -18.53 29.08
CA ARG A 59 15.65 -19.44 30.10
C ARG A 59 16.13 -18.61 31.29
N ALA A 60 16.14 -19.20 32.49
CA ALA A 60 16.64 -18.54 33.69
C ALA A 60 18.06 -17.96 33.47
N GLY A 61 18.26 -16.72 33.88
CA GLY A 61 19.53 -16.00 33.68
C GLY A 61 19.75 -15.47 32.26
N THR A 62 18.77 -15.60 31.37
CA THR A 62 18.80 -14.97 30.04
C THR A 62 17.62 -14.02 29.85
N SER A 63 17.82 -12.97 29.06
CA SER A 63 16.75 -12.09 28.61
C SER A 63 17.03 -11.65 27.17
N GLY A 64 16.02 -11.05 26.54
CA GLY A 64 16.18 -10.46 25.23
C GLY A 64 15.14 -9.39 24.99
N TYR A 65 15.54 -8.37 24.25
CA TYR A 65 14.67 -7.28 23.86
C TYR A 65 14.91 -6.92 22.40
N GLU A 66 13.88 -6.36 21.79
CA GLU A 66 13.95 -5.77 20.46
C GLU A 66 13.32 -4.39 20.46
N GLN A 67 13.77 -3.55 19.54
CA GLN A 67 13.18 -2.25 19.28
C GLN A 67 13.08 -2.04 17.77
N TRP A 68 11.90 -1.62 17.32
CA TRP A 68 11.61 -1.35 15.93
C TRP A 68 11.11 0.09 15.76
N GLU A 69 11.63 0.75 14.74
CA GLU A 69 11.34 2.15 14.43
C GLU A 69 11.20 2.35 12.92
N GLN A 70 10.13 3.03 12.52
CA GLN A 70 9.93 3.43 11.13
C GLN A 70 10.77 4.66 10.81
N LYS A 71 11.63 4.55 9.79
CA LYS A 71 12.50 5.65 9.35
C LYS A 71 11.94 6.40 8.16
N SER A 72 11.11 5.74 7.34
CA SER A 72 10.39 6.35 6.23
C SER A 72 9.15 5.53 5.87
N LEU A 73 8.40 5.95 4.85
CA LEU A 73 7.27 5.17 4.32
C LEU A 73 7.70 3.77 3.81
N THR A 74 8.96 3.60 3.43
CA THR A 74 9.48 2.37 2.80
C THR A 74 10.62 1.72 3.59
N GLU A 75 10.93 2.20 4.80
CA GLU A 75 12.04 1.70 5.63
C GLU A 75 11.64 1.54 7.11
N LEU A 76 11.90 0.34 7.65
CA LEU A 76 11.77 0.02 9.06
C LEU A 76 13.12 -0.51 9.58
N LYS A 77 13.60 0.00 10.72
CA LYS A 77 14.84 -0.47 11.36
C LYS A 77 14.53 -1.20 12.66
N GLY A 78 15.16 -2.36 12.82
CA GLY A 78 15.12 -3.19 14.02
C GLY A 78 16.48 -3.25 14.70
N PHE A 79 16.46 -3.30 16.02
CA PHE A 79 17.59 -3.64 16.86
C PHE A 79 17.17 -4.73 17.83
N GLY A 80 17.92 -5.81 17.90
CA GLY A 80 17.70 -6.91 18.85
C GLY A 80 18.93 -7.15 19.71
N ALA A 81 18.73 -7.53 20.97
CA ALA A 81 19.81 -7.95 21.85
C ALA A 81 19.41 -9.14 22.71
N ARG A 82 20.37 -10.04 22.96
CA ARG A 82 20.25 -11.13 23.92
C ARG A 82 21.24 -10.93 25.06
N ILE A 83 20.75 -10.97 26.28
CA ILE A 83 21.54 -10.79 27.49
C ILE A 83 21.60 -12.12 28.26
N ARG A 84 22.76 -12.41 28.84
CA ARG A 84 22.95 -13.49 29.82
C ARG A 84 23.57 -12.90 31.08
N GLY A 85 22.80 -12.86 32.18
CA GLY A 85 23.19 -12.12 33.37
C GLY A 85 23.34 -10.62 33.07
N THR A 86 24.57 -10.10 33.17
CA THR A 86 24.94 -8.72 32.84
C THR A 86 25.51 -8.57 31.43
N ASP A 87 25.82 -9.68 30.76
CA ASP A 87 26.58 -9.65 29.52
C ASP A 87 25.67 -9.68 28.30
N THR A 88 25.95 -8.81 27.33
CA THR A 88 25.29 -8.86 26.03
C THR A 88 25.97 -9.93 25.18
N THR A 89 25.23 -11.00 24.88
CA THR A 89 25.75 -12.16 24.14
C THR A 89 25.55 -12.05 22.63
N ILE A 90 24.48 -11.36 22.20
CA ILE A 90 24.14 -11.17 20.80
C ILE A 90 23.56 -9.76 20.65
N THR A 91 23.94 -9.09 19.57
CA THR A 91 23.27 -7.87 19.08
C THR A 91 23.02 -7.99 17.59
N GLU A 92 21.83 -7.63 17.16
CA GLU A 92 21.41 -7.70 15.77
C GLU A 92 20.86 -6.34 15.32
N ARG A 93 21.16 -5.95 14.09
CA ARG A 93 20.62 -4.75 13.45
C ARG A 93 20.00 -5.15 12.12
N THR A 94 18.70 -4.90 11.97
CA THR A 94 17.91 -5.34 10.83
C THR A 94 17.31 -4.14 10.13
N THR A 95 17.29 -4.15 8.80
CA THR A 95 16.59 -3.14 8.00
C THR A 95 15.61 -3.85 7.06
N LEU A 96 14.33 -3.48 7.13
CA LEU A 96 13.31 -3.89 6.17
C LEU A 96 13.09 -2.76 5.18
N LEU A 97 13.13 -3.08 3.88
CA LEU A 97 12.87 -2.14 2.80
C LEU A 97 11.74 -2.67 1.91
N ILE A 98 10.88 -1.77 1.44
CA ILE A 98 9.95 -2.07 0.35
C ILE A 98 10.70 -1.86 -0.96
N LYS A 99 10.82 -2.93 -1.74
CA LYS A 99 11.37 -2.89 -3.11
C LYS A 99 10.46 -3.73 -4.02
N ASP A 100 10.03 -3.17 -5.14
CA ASP A 100 9.20 -3.86 -6.14
C ASP A 100 7.93 -4.52 -5.55
N LYS A 101 7.29 -3.86 -4.57
CA LYS A 101 6.11 -4.36 -3.81
C LYS A 101 6.39 -5.57 -2.90
N ALA A 102 7.65 -5.93 -2.66
CA ALA A 102 8.07 -6.97 -1.71
C ALA A 102 8.92 -6.39 -0.56
N ILE A 103 8.90 -7.05 0.60
CA ILE A 103 9.74 -6.71 1.75
C ILE A 103 11.06 -7.49 1.62
N LEU A 104 12.19 -6.76 1.57
CA LEU A 104 13.53 -7.35 1.56
C LEU A 104 14.19 -7.16 2.93
N ASN A 105 14.78 -8.22 3.48
CA ASN A 105 15.69 -8.14 4.62
C ASN A 105 17.14 -8.04 4.10
N LEU A 106 17.81 -6.94 4.40
CA LEU A 106 19.23 -6.78 4.05
C LEU A 106 20.10 -7.09 5.27
N PRO A 107 20.98 -8.11 5.21
CA PRO A 107 22.01 -8.29 6.23
C PRO A 107 23.00 -7.13 6.14
N LYS A 108 23.45 -6.65 7.31
CA LYS A 108 24.55 -5.69 7.42
C LYS A 108 25.91 -6.40 7.39
#